data_AF-A0A4V0YI15-F1
#
_entry.id   AF-A0A4V0YI15-F1
#
_cell.length_a   1.000
_cell.length_b   1.000
_cell.length_c   1.000
_cell.angle_alpha   90.00
_cell.angle_beta   90.00
_cell.angle_gamma   90.00
#
_symmetry.space_group_name_H-M   'P 1'
#
loop_
_entity.id
_entity.type
_entity.pdbx_description
1 polymer ?
#
loop_
_entity_poly.entity_id
_entity_poly.type
_entity_poly.pdbx_seq_one_letter_code
_entity_poly.pdbx_strand_id
1 'polypeptide(L)'
;MGWLRGHGPIERKIIVRINGVTPISPKDLKPVRGVRGRFTVPTGDGAPSATGALQALTSVDMLLAMASVDDEAERRRQMASHAAAGLDALEALDHAADEETRRQKGEDLAEWAQGVPDDGHPEITRILRQIELRALVEIAKIERGA
;
A
#
# COMPACT_ATOMS: atom_id res chain seq x y z
N MET A 1 4.89 45.47 -39.98
CA MET A 1 4.03 45.82 -38.83
C MET A 1 2.98 44.74 -38.71
N GLY A 2 3.10 43.81 -37.75
CA GLY A 2 2.38 43.85 -36.45
C GLY A 2 0.91 43.50 -36.71
N TRP A 3 0.34 42.38 -36.25
CA TRP A 3 -0.11 42.19 -34.87
C TRP A 3 -0.16 40.70 -34.46
N LEU A 4 0.07 40.50 -33.15
CA LEU A 4 0.28 39.23 -32.47
C LEU A 4 -1.02 38.46 -32.21
N ARG A 5 -0.90 37.15 -32.31
CA ARG A 5 -1.89 36.13 -31.98
C ARG A 5 -1.87 35.92 -30.46
N GLY A 6 -2.89 36.39 -29.75
CA GLY A 6 -3.04 36.16 -28.31
C GLY A 6 -3.64 34.77 -28.04
N HIS A 7 -2.81 33.82 -27.62
CA HIS A 7 -3.25 32.55 -27.05
C HIS A 7 -3.57 32.76 -25.56
N GLY A 8 -4.84 32.57 -25.18
CA GLY A 8 -5.26 32.57 -23.78
C GLY A 8 -4.79 31.30 -23.03
N PRO A 9 -4.61 31.37 -21.70
CA PRO A 9 -4.15 30.23 -20.90
C PRO A 9 -5.25 29.16 -20.80
N ILE A 10 -4.87 27.91 -21.04
CA ILE A 10 -5.74 26.74 -20.90
C ILE A 10 -5.72 26.31 -19.43
N GLU A 11 -6.71 26.74 -18.65
CA GLU A 11 -6.95 26.17 -17.31
C GLU A 11 -7.34 24.70 -17.44
N ARG A 12 -6.43 23.80 -17.05
CA ARG A 12 -6.74 22.37 -16.89
C ARG A 12 -7.36 22.15 -15.52
N LYS A 13 -8.69 22.10 -15.48
CA LYS A 13 -9.46 21.69 -14.30
C LYS A 13 -9.28 20.18 -14.06
N ILE A 14 -8.48 19.81 -13.07
CA ILE A 14 -8.35 18.41 -12.61
C ILE A 14 -9.60 18.07 -11.80
N ILE A 15 -10.41 17.13 -12.27
CA ILE A 15 -11.57 16.60 -11.55
C ILE A 15 -11.13 15.29 -10.89
N VAL A 16 -10.93 15.32 -9.58
CA VAL A 16 -10.71 14.11 -8.76
C VAL A 16 -12.07 13.47 -8.48
N ARG A 17 -12.28 12.24 -8.95
CA ARG A 17 -13.47 11.43 -8.62
C ARG A 17 -13.15 10.55 -7.42
N ILE A 18 -13.72 10.86 -6.27
CA ILE A 18 -13.70 10.00 -5.09
C ILE A 18 -14.90 9.05 -5.21
N ASN A 19 -14.64 7.75 -5.39
CA ASN A 19 -15.69 6.73 -5.31
C ASN A 19 -16.09 6.57 -3.85
N GLY A 20 -17.18 7.25 -3.45
CA GLY A 20 -17.69 7.23 -2.09
C GLY A 20 -18.26 5.86 -1.72
N VAL A 21 -17.74 5.27 -0.65
CA VAL A 21 -18.44 4.22 0.11
C VAL A 21 -19.67 4.88 0.75
N THR A 22 -20.84 4.26 0.65
CA THR A 22 -22.09 4.85 1.13
C THR A 22 -22.06 5.05 2.66
N PRO A 23 -22.50 6.21 3.17
CA PRO A 23 -22.58 6.45 4.61
C PRO A 23 -23.60 5.50 5.24
N ILE A 24 -23.17 4.70 6.20
CA ILE A 24 -24.05 3.90 7.04
C ILE A 24 -25.03 4.82 7.77
N SER A 25 -26.32 4.63 7.53
CA SER A 25 -27.36 5.42 8.20
C SER A 25 -27.61 4.83 9.59
N PRO A 26 -27.87 5.66 10.62
CA PRO A 26 -28.09 5.17 11.99
C PRO A 26 -29.28 4.22 12.15
N LYS A 27 -30.16 4.14 11.15
CA LYS A 27 -31.26 3.16 11.04
C LYS A 27 -30.79 1.71 10.76
N ASP A 28 -29.55 1.53 10.29
CA ASP A 28 -29.00 0.22 9.94
C ASP A 28 -28.29 -0.45 11.14
N LEU A 29 -28.24 0.24 12.29
CA LEU A 29 -27.67 -0.28 13.53
C LEU A 29 -28.71 -1.15 14.25
N LYS A 30 -28.46 -2.47 14.34
CA LYS A 30 -29.23 -3.36 15.22
C LYS A 30 -28.93 -3.01 16.69
N PRO A 31 -29.92 -2.67 17.52
CA PRO A 31 -29.69 -2.39 18.93
C PRO A 31 -29.21 -3.67 19.64
N VAL A 32 -27.99 -3.64 20.15
CA VAL A 32 -27.48 -4.69 21.04
C VAL A 32 -28.25 -4.61 22.36
N ARG A 33 -28.99 -5.67 22.66
CA ARG A 33 -29.84 -5.80 23.83
C ARG A 33 -28.97 -5.94 25.09
N GLY A 34 -28.79 -4.82 25.80
CA GLY A 34 -28.82 -4.77 27.27
C GLY A 34 -27.51 -4.94 28.03
N VAL A 35 -26.94 -3.81 28.46
CA VAL A 35 -26.39 -3.65 29.81
C VAL A 35 -27.02 -2.38 30.38
N ARG A 36 -27.92 -2.52 31.37
CA ARG A 36 -28.40 -1.39 32.18
C ARG A 36 -27.29 -1.01 33.18
N GLY A 37 -26.25 -0.37 32.68
CA GLY A 37 -25.32 0.40 33.50
C GLY A 37 -25.89 1.80 33.65
N ARG A 38 -26.37 2.15 34.84
CA ARG A 38 -26.79 3.51 35.17
C ARG A 38 -25.53 4.40 35.16
N PHE A 39 -25.35 5.21 34.12
CA PHE A 39 -24.30 6.21 34.11
C PHE A 39 -24.70 7.35 35.06
N THR A 40 -24.05 7.43 36.22
CA THR A 40 -24.15 8.57 37.14
C THR A 40 -22.87 9.38 37.04
N VAL A 41 -22.98 10.66 36.67
CA VAL A 41 -21.87 11.61 36.77
C VAL A 41 -21.75 12.02 38.25
N PRO A 42 -20.59 11.89 38.90
CA PRO A 42 -20.38 12.45 40.22
C PRO A 42 -20.25 13.97 40.08
N THR A 43 -21.27 14.71 40.53
CA THR A 43 -21.10 16.13 40.82
C THR A 43 -20.37 16.23 42.15
N GLY A 44 -19.05 16.29 42.08
CA GLY A 44 -18.17 16.59 43.20
C GLY A 44 -17.25 17.72 42.81
N ASP A 45 -17.50 18.92 43.35
CA ASP A 45 -16.55 20.02 43.33
C ASP A 45 -15.26 19.59 44.03
N GLY A 46 -14.15 19.46 43.28
CA GLY A 46 -12.85 19.17 43.87
C GLY A 46 -11.76 18.71 42.88
N ALA A 47 -10.87 19.66 42.53
CA ALA A 47 -9.55 19.53 41.89
C ALA A 47 -9.46 19.28 40.37
N PRO A 48 -8.60 20.03 39.63
CA PRO A 48 -8.45 19.89 38.19
C PRO A 48 -7.62 18.66 37.80
N SER A 49 -8.19 17.85 36.90
CA SER A 49 -7.53 17.26 35.73
C SER A 49 -6.13 16.66 35.90
N ALA A 50 -6.02 15.48 36.50
CA ALA A 50 -4.91 14.55 36.24
C ALA A 50 -5.34 13.33 35.40
N THR A 51 -6.62 12.93 35.47
CA THR A 51 -7.16 11.78 34.75
C THR A 51 -7.34 12.03 33.25
N GLY A 52 -7.61 13.28 32.85
CA GLY A 52 -7.78 13.66 31.44
C GLY A 52 -6.47 13.63 30.63
N ALA A 53 -5.33 13.91 31.25
CA ALA A 53 -4.02 13.85 30.59
C ALA A 53 -3.59 12.39 30.33
N LEU A 54 -3.82 11.49 31.30
CA LEU A 54 -3.59 10.05 31.12
C LEU A 54 -4.55 9.45 30.08
N GLN A 55 -5.82 9.85 30.09
CA GLN A 55 -6.78 9.42 29.05
C GLN A 55 -6.41 9.96 27.66
N ALA A 56 -5.96 11.22 27.56
CA ALA A 56 -5.49 11.80 26.30
C ALA A 56 -4.24 11.06 25.77
N LEU A 57 -3.27 10.75 26.63
CA LEU A 57 -2.08 9.97 26.25
C LEU A 57 -2.46 8.58 25.75
N THR A 58 -3.34 7.85 26.47
CA THR A 58 -3.84 6.55 26.00
C THR A 58 -4.60 6.63 24.67
N SER A 59 -5.30 7.75 24.41
CA SER A 59 -6.01 7.95 23.14
C SER A 59 -5.04 8.20 21.98
N VAL A 60 -3.97 8.95 22.23
CA VAL A 60 -2.90 9.20 21.24
C VAL A 60 -2.12 7.92 20.95
N ASP A 61 -1.77 7.15 21.99
CA ASP A 61 -1.12 5.84 21.83
C ASP A 61 -2.00 4.87 21.03
N MET A 62 -3.32 4.90 21.25
CA MET A 62 -4.28 4.11 20.47
C MET A 62 -4.34 4.57 19.00
N LEU A 63 -4.34 5.89 18.73
CA LEU A 63 -4.30 6.42 17.36
C LEU A 63 -2.99 6.08 16.64
N LEU A 64 -1.85 6.15 17.35
CA LEU A 64 -0.55 5.74 16.81
C LEU A 64 -0.51 4.24 16.52
N ALA A 65 -1.05 3.42 17.42
CA ALA A 65 -1.16 1.98 17.20
C ALA A 65 -2.04 1.68 15.97
N MET A 66 -3.16 2.38 15.78
CA MET A 66 -3.98 2.23 14.58
C MET A 66 -3.24 2.65 13.31
N ALA A 67 -2.54 3.80 13.33
CA ALA A 67 -1.74 4.25 12.20
C ALA A 67 -0.63 3.24 11.85
N SER A 68 0.03 2.66 12.85
CA SER A 68 1.09 1.66 12.64
C SER A 68 0.57 0.38 11.97
N VAL A 69 -0.67 -0.03 12.24
CA VAL A 69 -1.31 -1.18 11.60
C VAL A 69 -1.62 -0.90 10.14
N ASP A 70 -2.05 0.32 9.80
CA ASP A 70 -2.31 0.72 8.42
C ASP A 70 -1.02 0.78 7.60
N ASP A 71 0.06 1.35 8.14
CA ASP A 71 1.38 1.38 7.49
C ASP A 71 1.90 -0.03 7.19
N GLU A 72 1.67 -0.94 8.12
CA GLU A 72 2.07 -2.33 8.04
C GLU A 72 1.28 -3.10 6.97
N ALA A 73 -0.04 -2.90 6.91
CA ALA A 73 -0.86 -3.48 5.85
C ALA A 73 -0.47 -2.94 4.47
N GLU A 74 -0.15 -1.65 4.37
CA GLU A 74 0.22 -1.02 3.12
C GLU A 74 1.59 -1.49 2.61
N ARG A 75 2.59 -1.65 3.50
CA ARG A 75 3.88 -2.27 3.15
C ARG A 75 3.70 -3.67 2.56
N ARG A 76 2.90 -4.53 3.20
CA ARG A 76 2.62 -5.89 2.69
C ARG A 76 1.99 -5.88 1.31
N ARG A 77 1.07 -4.94 1.03
CA ARG A 77 0.45 -4.80 -0.30
C ARG A 77 1.46 -4.40 -1.36
N GLN A 78 2.34 -3.45 -1.05
CA GLN A 78 3.39 -3.01 -1.97
C GLN A 78 4.33 -4.16 -2.33
N MET A 79 4.71 -4.97 -1.35
CA MET A 79 5.52 -6.16 -1.61
C MET A 79 4.80 -7.22 -2.42
N ALA A 80 3.53 -7.49 -2.11
CA ALA A 80 2.74 -8.44 -2.90
C ALA A 80 2.64 -7.98 -4.36
N SER A 81 2.45 -6.68 -4.58
CA SER A 81 2.46 -6.08 -5.92
C SER A 81 3.83 -6.22 -6.60
N HIS A 82 4.91 -6.03 -5.85
CA HIS A 82 6.27 -6.19 -6.37
C HIS A 82 6.59 -7.65 -6.72
N ALA A 83 6.16 -8.61 -5.89
CA ALA A 83 6.28 -10.03 -6.16
C ALA A 83 5.48 -10.46 -7.40
N ALA A 84 4.24 -9.95 -7.53
CA ALA A 84 3.41 -10.20 -8.71
C ALA A 84 4.08 -9.69 -9.99
N ALA A 85 4.66 -8.48 -9.97
CA ALA A 85 5.39 -7.95 -11.11
C ALA A 85 6.60 -8.83 -11.52
N GLY A 86 7.30 -9.42 -10.54
CA GLY A 86 8.38 -10.36 -10.82
C GLY A 86 7.92 -11.67 -11.45
N LEU A 87 6.77 -12.19 -11.02
CA LEU A 87 6.14 -13.37 -11.63
C LEU A 87 5.67 -13.08 -13.06
N ASP A 88 5.04 -11.93 -13.29
CA ASP A 88 4.60 -11.52 -14.63
C ASP A 88 5.79 -11.35 -15.58
N ALA A 89 6.92 -10.81 -15.09
CA ALA A 89 8.15 -10.70 -15.86
C ALA A 89 8.75 -12.08 -16.21
N LEU A 90 8.72 -13.02 -15.27
CA LEU A 90 9.14 -14.41 -15.52
C LEU A 90 8.25 -15.11 -16.56
N GLU A 91 6.93 -14.92 -16.49
CA GLU A 91 5.97 -15.48 -17.45
C GLU A 91 6.16 -14.86 -18.83
N ALA A 92 6.36 -13.54 -18.91
CA ALA A 92 6.66 -12.86 -20.16
C ALA A 92 7.97 -13.35 -20.80
N LEU A 93 8.97 -13.70 -19.98
CA LEU A 93 10.22 -14.29 -20.46
C LEU A 93 10.02 -15.71 -21.01
N ASP A 94 9.24 -16.55 -20.31
CA ASP A 94 8.92 -17.92 -20.74
C ASP A 94 8.12 -17.95 -22.05
N HIS A 95 7.27 -16.94 -22.27
CA HIS A 95 6.47 -16.77 -23.48
C HIS A 95 7.16 -15.99 -24.61
N ALA A 96 8.44 -15.62 -24.46
CA ALA A 96 9.17 -14.91 -25.50
C ALA A 96 9.31 -15.76 -26.78
N ALA A 97 8.80 -15.22 -27.90
CA ALA A 97 8.70 -15.96 -29.17
C ALA A 97 10.05 -16.12 -29.90
N ASP A 98 11.02 -15.25 -29.62
CA ASP A 98 12.31 -15.19 -30.28
C ASP A 98 13.42 -14.77 -29.30
N GLU A 99 14.67 -14.94 -29.73
CA GLU A 99 15.87 -14.69 -28.90
C GLU A 99 16.07 -13.20 -28.55
N GLU A 100 15.71 -12.30 -29.45
CA GLU A 100 15.83 -10.85 -29.23
C GLU A 100 14.85 -10.41 -28.13
N THR A 101 13.59 -10.85 -28.26
CA THR A 101 12.54 -10.61 -27.26
C THR A 101 12.91 -11.24 -25.92
N ARG A 102 13.47 -12.47 -25.92
CA ARG A 102 13.90 -13.14 -24.69
C ARG A 102 15.00 -12.37 -23.98
N ARG A 103 15.99 -11.84 -24.72
CA ARG A 103 17.05 -11.01 -24.15
C ARG A 103 16.49 -9.72 -23.54
N GLN A 104 15.60 -9.03 -24.25
CA GLN A 104 14.97 -7.82 -23.72
C GLN A 104 14.17 -8.10 -22.44
N LYS A 105 13.42 -9.20 -22.39
CA LYS A 105 12.70 -9.61 -21.18
C LYS A 105 13.63 -10.04 -20.05
N GLY A 106 14.79 -10.60 -20.37
CA GLY A 106 15.85 -10.89 -19.41
C GLY A 106 16.40 -9.62 -18.75
N GLU A 107 16.56 -8.54 -19.51
CA GLU A 107 16.97 -7.23 -18.98
C GLU A 107 15.90 -6.63 -18.06
N ASP A 108 14.63 -6.63 -18.49
CA ASP A 108 13.50 -6.18 -17.67
C ASP A 108 13.46 -6.94 -16.32
N LEU A 109 13.68 -8.25 -16.37
CA LEU A 109 13.70 -9.13 -15.19
C LEU A 109 14.93 -8.89 -14.30
N ALA A 110 16.08 -8.56 -14.89
CA ALA A 110 17.29 -8.20 -14.15
C ALA A 110 17.11 -6.89 -13.39
N GLU A 111 16.45 -5.89 -13.98
CA GLU A 111 16.10 -4.64 -13.31
C GLU A 111 15.17 -4.89 -12.12
N TRP A 112 14.14 -5.72 -12.31
CA TRP A 112 13.26 -6.12 -11.21
C TRP A 112 14.03 -6.79 -10.06
N ALA A 113 14.92 -7.73 -10.37
CA ALA A 113 15.68 -8.48 -9.36
C ALA A 113 16.60 -7.59 -8.52
N GLN A 114 17.12 -6.49 -9.08
CA GLN A 114 17.93 -5.51 -8.34
C GLN A 114 17.10 -4.66 -7.37
N GLY A 115 15.79 -4.55 -7.61
CA GLY A 115 14.86 -3.72 -6.84
C GLY A 115 14.17 -4.42 -5.67
N VAL A 116 14.51 -5.68 -5.37
CA VAL A 116 13.82 -6.47 -4.35
C VAL A 116 14.01 -5.87 -2.95
N PRO A 117 12.94 -5.39 -2.28
CA PRO A 117 13.03 -4.75 -0.99
C PRO A 117 13.27 -5.75 0.14
N ASP A 118 13.99 -5.32 1.18
CA ASP A 118 14.06 -5.98 2.49
C ASP A 118 13.25 -5.15 3.49
N ASP A 119 12.18 -5.74 4.00
CA ASP A 119 11.07 -5.04 4.66
C ASP A 119 10.79 -5.61 6.07
N GLY A 120 11.45 -6.71 6.43
CA GLY A 120 11.32 -7.36 7.73
C GLY A 120 10.18 -8.38 7.87
N HIS A 121 9.41 -8.69 6.81
CA HIS A 121 8.37 -9.74 6.85
C HIS A 121 8.88 -11.09 6.34
N PRO A 122 9.25 -12.03 7.23
CA PRO A 122 10.03 -13.22 6.86
C PRO A 122 9.33 -14.10 5.82
N GLU A 123 8.00 -14.20 5.86
CA GLU A 123 7.22 -15.00 4.90
C GLU A 123 7.20 -14.39 3.49
N ILE A 124 7.00 -13.07 3.39
CA ILE A 124 6.95 -12.39 2.08
C ILE A 124 8.37 -12.28 1.51
N THR A 125 9.35 -11.95 2.36
CA THR A 125 10.76 -11.95 1.98
C THR A 125 11.16 -13.33 1.42
N ARG A 126 10.74 -14.43 2.05
CA ARG A 126 11.03 -15.79 1.56
C ARG A 126 10.50 -16.01 0.15
N ILE A 127 9.27 -15.58 -0.14
CA ILE A 127 8.67 -15.71 -1.48
C ILE A 127 9.44 -14.85 -2.49
N LEU A 128 9.73 -13.59 -2.15
CA LEU A 128 10.51 -12.70 -3.00
C LEU A 128 11.89 -13.27 -3.35
N ARG A 129 12.60 -13.84 -2.36
CA ARG A 129 13.90 -14.50 -2.58
C ARG A 129 13.80 -15.72 -3.49
N GLN A 130 12.69 -16.47 -3.44
CA GLN A 130 12.48 -17.58 -4.37
C GLN A 130 12.27 -17.10 -5.80
N ILE A 131 11.50 -16.02 -5.99
CA ILE A 131 11.27 -15.40 -7.30
C ILE A 131 12.59 -14.82 -7.83
N GLU A 132 13.34 -14.11 -7.00
CA GLU A 132 14.68 -13.57 -7.32
C GLU A 132 15.65 -14.67 -7.74
N LEU A 133 15.74 -15.77 -6.98
CA LEU A 133 16.59 -16.90 -7.36
C LEU A 133 16.20 -17.46 -8.72
N ARG A 134 14.91 -17.60 -9.00
CA ARG A 134 14.42 -18.06 -10.31
C ARG A 134 14.82 -17.11 -11.42
N ALA A 135 14.66 -15.80 -11.19
CA ALA A 135 15.04 -14.74 -12.12
C ALA A 135 16.53 -14.80 -12.46
N LEU A 136 17.39 -14.88 -11.44
CA LEU A 136 18.84 -14.99 -11.63
C LEU A 136 19.23 -16.25 -12.41
N VAL A 137 18.54 -17.37 -12.17
CA VAL A 137 18.77 -18.60 -12.94
C VAL A 137 18.40 -18.44 -14.41
N GLU A 138 17.26 -17.79 -14.71
CA GLU A 138 16.83 -17.56 -16.09
C GLU A 138 17.76 -16.59 -16.82
N ILE A 139 18.17 -15.50 -16.18
CA ILE A 139 19.19 -14.58 -16.72
C ILE A 139 20.47 -15.34 -17.03
N ALA A 140 20.95 -16.17 -16.10
CA ALA A 140 22.15 -16.98 -16.32
C ALA A 140 22.00 -18.02 -17.44
N LYS A 141 20.79 -18.47 -17.79
CA LYS A 141 20.57 -19.34 -18.95
C LYS A 141 20.69 -18.56 -20.26
N ILE A 142 20.12 -17.36 -20.32
CA ILE A 142 20.22 -16.47 -21.49
C ILE A 142 21.68 -16.11 -21.75
N GLU A 143 22.44 -15.75 -20.71
CA GLU A 143 23.87 -15.41 -20.83
C GLU A 143 24.72 -16.58 -21.34
N ARG A 144 24.33 -17.82 -21.02
CA ARG A 144 24.99 -19.03 -21.52
C ARG A 144 24.60 -19.42 -22.95
N GLY A 145 23.57 -18.78 -23.53
CA GLY A 145 23.02 -19.14 -24.84
C GLY A 145 22.36 -20.51 -24.86
N ALA A 146 21.71 -20.89 -23.75
CA ALA A 146 20.99 -22.16 -23.60
C ALA A 146 19.67 -22.19 -24.37
#